data_AF-A0A2M6GJ25-F1
#
_entry.id   AF-A0A2M6GJ25-F1
#
_cell.length_a   1.000
_cell.length_b   1.000
_cell.length_c   1.000
_cell.angle_alpha   90.00
_cell.angle_beta   90.00
_cell.angle_gamma   90.00
#
_symmetry.space_group_name_H-M   'P 1'
#
loop_
_entity.id
_entity.type
_entity.pdbx_description
1 polymer ?
#
loop_
_entity_poly.entity_id
_entity_poly.type
_entity_poly.pdbx_seq_one_letter_code
_entity_poly.pdbx_strand_id
1 'polypeptide(L)' 'NDATLAAQHLYRVAQADKLAFLAESSHVKRLRNLDITKDIVFCLQEDVYDVIPVLENEILVKLQLEPVAS' A
#
# COMPACT_ATOMS: atom_id res chain seq x y z
N ASN A 1 2.02 -20.85 0.26
CA ASN A 1 2.92 -20.43 -0.84
C ASN A 1 4.05 -19.66 -0.17
N ASP A 2 5.29 -19.99 -0.50
CA ASP A 2 6.49 -19.41 0.13
C ASP A 2 6.56 -17.90 -0.06
N ALA A 3 6.07 -17.38 -1.19
CA ALA A 3 6.00 -15.94 -1.44
C ALA A 3 5.12 -15.21 -0.40
N THR A 4 4.01 -15.83 0.04
CA THR A 4 3.13 -15.27 1.07
C THR A 4 3.84 -15.20 2.43
N LEU A 5 4.59 -16.23 2.79
CA LEU A 5 5.38 -16.25 4.03
C LEU A 5 6.49 -15.21 3.99
N ALA A 6 7.26 -15.16 2.90
CA ALA A 6 8.29 -14.16 2.70
C ALA A 6 7.74 -12.73 2.79
N ALA A 7 6.60 -12.44 2.13
CA ALA A 7 5.94 -11.14 2.22
C ALA A 7 5.54 -10.77 3.65
N GLN A 8 4.96 -11.72 4.40
CA GLN A 8 4.60 -11.51 5.80
C GLN A 8 5.83 -11.24 6.68
N HIS A 9 6.93 -11.96 6.47
CA HIS A 9 8.18 -11.74 7.19
C HIS A 9 8.76 -10.35 6.88
N LEU A 10 8.82 -9.97 5.60
CA LEU A 10 9.31 -8.65 5.19
C LEU A 10 8.46 -7.52 5.80
N TYR A 11 7.14 -7.66 5.81
CA TYR A 11 6.25 -6.68 6.44
C TYR A 11 6.54 -6.53 7.94
N ARG A 12 6.65 -7.64 8.67
CA ARG A 12 6.96 -7.61 10.11
C ARG A 12 8.29 -6.92 10.42
N VAL A 13 9.32 -7.15 9.60
CA VAL A 13 10.62 -6.46 9.73
C VAL A 13 10.48 -4.96 9.45
N ALA A 14 9.67 -4.59 8.46
CA ALA A 14 9.49 -3.21 8.04
C ALA A 14 8.53 -2.39 8.94
N GLN A 15 7.63 -3.04 9.68
CA GLN A 15 6.49 -2.38 10.33
C GLN A 15 6.88 -1.24 11.28
N ALA A 16 8.00 -1.37 11.99
CA ALA A 16 8.47 -0.34 12.91
C ALA A 16 8.94 0.95 12.21
N ASP A 17 9.50 0.83 11.00
CA ASP A 17 9.92 1.97 10.17
C ASP A 17 9.89 1.59 8.69
N LYS A 18 8.71 1.73 8.08
CA LYS A 18 8.48 1.38 6.67
C LYS A 18 9.28 2.28 5.72
N LEU A 19 9.50 3.54 6.08
CA LEU A 19 10.21 4.49 5.23
C LEU A 19 11.71 4.16 5.15
N ALA A 20 12.32 3.86 6.31
CA ALA A 20 13.71 3.41 6.36
C ALA A 20 13.88 2.07 5.63
N PHE A 21 12.97 1.12 5.85
CA PHE A 21 13.03 -0.18 5.16
C PHE A 21 12.96 -0.03 3.63
N LEU A 22 12.06 0.81 3.12
CA LEU A 22 11.87 1.02 1.68
C LEU A 22 12.94 1.93 1.04
N ALA A 23 13.76 2.62 1.84
CA ALA A 23 14.83 3.51 1.38
C ALA A 23 15.80 2.82 0.39
N GLU A 24 15.99 1.51 0.55
CA GLU A 24 16.90 0.73 -0.28
C GLU A 24 16.29 0.26 -1.61
N SER A 25 14.96 0.34 -1.76
CA SER A 25 14.30 -0.07 -3.00
C SER A 25 14.65 0.85 -4.15
N SER A 26 14.86 0.26 -5.34
CA SER A 26 15.19 1.02 -6.56
C SER A 26 14.11 2.05 -6.91
N HIS A 27 12.84 1.74 -6.64
CA HIS A 27 11.72 2.63 -6.91
C HIS A 27 11.73 3.86 -6.00
N VAL A 28 11.96 3.70 -4.69
CA VAL A 28 12.06 4.84 -3.76
C VAL A 28 13.28 5.70 -4.07
N LYS A 29 14.43 5.10 -4.40
CA LYS A 29 15.61 5.84 -4.86
C LYS A 29 15.30 6.71 -6.09
N ARG A 30 14.56 6.16 -7.06
CA ARG A 30 14.12 6.92 -8.24
C ARG A 30 13.20 8.08 -7.90
N LEU A 31 12.20 7.87 -7.03
CA LEU A 31 11.25 8.92 -6.63
C LEU A 31 11.91 10.03 -5.82
N ARG A 32 12.88 9.69 -4.95
CA ARG A 32 13.69 10.69 -4.22
C ARG A 32 14.49 11.58 -5.16
N ASN A 33 15.05 11.01 -6.23
CA ASN A 33 15.79 11.79 -7.24
C ASN A 33 14.90 12.76 -8.04
N LEU A 34 13.57 12.59 -7.98
CA LEU A 34 12.59 13.51 -8.56
C LEU A 34 12.03 14.51 -7.54
N ASP A 35 12.54 14.51 -6.30
CA ASP A 35 12.07 15.30 -5.16
C ASP A 35 10.61 15.00 -4.75
N ILE A 36 10.12 13.79 -5.04
CA ILE A 36 8.75 13.32 -4.76
C ILE A 36 8.69 12.57 -3.40
N THR A 37 9.55 12.94 -2.46
CA THR A 37 9.65 12.23 -1.17
C THR A 37 8.36 12.34 -0.34
N LYS A 38 7.62 13.45 -0.48
CA LYS A 38 6.37 13.67 0.25
C LYS A 38 5.29 12.65 -0.10
N ASP A 39 5.19 12.25 -1.38
CA ASP A 39 4.21 11.26 -1.83
C ASP A 39 4.53 9.87 -1.28
N ILE A 40 5.81 9.54 -1.09
CA ILE A 40 6.22 8.28 -0.45
C ILE A 40 5.70 8.23 0.98
N VAL A 41 5.86 9.32 1.74
CA VAL A 41 5.37 9.41 3.12
C VAL A 41 3.84 9.34 3.16
N PHE A 42 3.17 10.07 2.25
CA PHE A 42 1.72 10.05 2.12
C PHE A 42 1.17 8.64 1.84
N CYS A 43 1.74 7.93 0.87
CA CYS A 43 1.32 6.57 0.51
C CYS A 43 1.59 5.51 1.59
N LEU A 44 2.44 5.81 2.59
CA LEU A 44 2.74 4.90 3.69
C LEU A 44 1.81 5.06 4.90
N GLN A 45 0.89 6.03 4.86
CA GLN A 45 -0.12 6.18 5.89
C GLN A 45 -1.09 4.98 5.86
N GLU A 46 -1.52 4.53 7.04
CA GLU A 46 -2.48 3.43 7.19
C GLU A 46 -3.86 4.00 7.50
N ASP A 47 -4.90 3.33 7.02
CA ASP A 47 -6.31 3.60 7.36
C ASP A 47 -6.77 5.06 7.15
N VAL A 48 -6.25 5.73 6.11
CA VAL A 48 -6.62 7.13 5.78
C VAL A 48 -8.01 7.23 5.14
N TYR A 49 -8.49 6.15 4.52
CA TYR A 49 -9.76 6.13 3.79
C TYR A 49 -10.53 4.83 4.03
N ASP A 50 -11.86 4.94 4.09
CA ASP A 50 -12.79 3.80 4.20
C ASP A 50 -13.35 3.34 2.82
N VAL A 51 -12.66 3.69 1.72
CA VAL A 51 -13.08 3.31 0.37
C VAL A 51 -12.29 2.10 -0.13
N ILE A 52 -13.01 1.08 -0.60
CA ILE A 52 -12.43 -0.07 -1.29
C ILE A 52 -12.77 0.07 -2.78
N PRO A 53 -11.81 0.41 -3.65
CA PRO A 53 -12.05 0.44 -5.10
C PRO A 53 -12.13 -0.98 -5.67
N VAL A 54 -13.10 -1.21 -6.56
CA VAL A 54 -13.27 -2.46 -7.32
C VAL A 54 -13.29 -2.17 -8.81
N LEU A 55 -12.76 -3.10 -9.61
CA LEU A 55 -12.75 -3.00 -11.06
C LEU A 55 -14.05 -3.58 -11.63
N GLU A 56 -14.88 -2.72 -12.22
CA GLU A 56 -16.13 -3.11 -12.88
C GLU A 56 -16.15 -2.51 -14.28
N ASN A 57 -16.38 -3.33 -15.32
CA ASN A 57 -16.48 -2.85 -16.71
C ASN A 57 -15.30 -1.94 -17.12
N GLU A 58 -14.07 -2.32 -16.75
CA GLU A 58 -12.83 -1.59 -17.05
C GLU A 58 -12.66 -0.23 -16.32
N ILE A 59 -13.55 0.11 -15.39
CA ILE A 59 -13.44 1.31 -14.56
C ILE A 59 -13.34 0.94 -13.07
N LEU A 60 -12.65 1.77 -12.29
CA LEU A 60 -12.62 1.64 -10.84
C LEU A 60 -13.84 2.34 -10.24
N VAL A 61 -14.67 1.59 -9.53
CA VAL A 61 -15.82 2.11 -8.78
C VAL A 61 -15.66 1.81 -7.29
N LYS A 62 -16.37 2.55 -6.45
CA LYS A 62 -16.42 2.26 -5.01
C LYS A 62 -17.24 0.99 -4.76
N LEU A 63 -16.71 0.07 -3.98
CA LEU A 63 -17.46 -1.10 -3.51
C LEU A 63 -18.75 -0.66 -2.79
N GLN A 64 -19.88 -1.11 -3.31
CA GLN A 64 -21.17 -0.97 -2.64
C GLN A 64 -21.38 -2.18 -1.75
N LEU A 65 -21.47 -1.95 -0.43
CA LEU A 65 -21.78 -2.99 0.53
C LEU A 65 -23.30 -3.12 0.62
N GLU A 66 -23.84 -4.23 0.14
CA GLU A 66 -25.21 -4.61 0.46
C GLU A 66 -25.31 -5.00 1.94
N PRO A 67 -26.37 -4.63 2.67
CA PRO A 67 -26.56 -5.08 4.04
C PRO A 67 -26.68 -6.61 4.05
N VAL A 68 -25.80 -7.29 4.80
CA VAL A 68 -25.97 -8.72 5.07
C VAL A 68 -27.23 -8.87 5.92
N ALA A 69 -28.30 -9.40 5.35
CA ALA A 69 -29.49 -9.77 6.11
C ALA A 69 -29.09 -10.77 7.21
N SER A 70 -29.39 -10.41 8.46
CA SER A 70 -29.16 -11.24 9.65
C SER A 70 -30.16 -12.39 9.76
#